data_AF-A0A1M7UDB9-F1
#
_entry.id   AF-A0A1M7UDB9-F1
#
_cell.length_a   1.000
_cell.length_b   1.000
_cell.length_c   1.000
_cell.angle_alpha   90.00
_cell.angle_beta   90.00
_cell.angle_gamma   90.00
#
_symmetry.space_group_name_H-M   'P 1'
#
loop_
_entity.id
_entity.type
_entity.pdbx_description
1 polymer ?
#
loop_
_entity_poly.entity_id
_entity_poly.type
_entity_poly.pdbx_seq_one_letter_code
_entity_poly.pdbx_strand_id
1 'polypeptide(L)' 'MTTTVARLLAQKEALLARLEEQPGDSERALIEATLAKIDTALNLLDSAGPGEPT' A
#
# COMPACT_ATOMS: atom_id res chain seq x y z
N MET A 1 0.98 18.57 1.49
CA MET A 1 0.86 17.21 0.94
C MET A 1 0.91 16.24 2.10
N THR A 2 -0.15 15.46 2.29
CA THR A 2 -0.31 14.55 3.43
C THR A 2 0.77 13.47 3.42
N THR A 3 1.72 13.58 4.35
CA THR A 3 2.88 12.68 4.51
C THR A 3 2.47 11.20 4.61
N THR A 4 1.24 10.92 5.04
CA THR A 4 0.69 9.56 5.18
C THR A 4 0.54 8.82 3.85
N VAL A 5 -0.05 9.46 2.82
CA VAL A 5 -0.28 8.82 1.51
C VAL A 5 1.06 8.58 0.82
N ALA A 6 1.94 9.58 0.82
CA ALA A 6 3.29 9.44 0.26
C ALA A 6 4.10 8.34 0.93
N ARG A 7 3.99 8.19 2.26
CA ARG A 7 4.66 7.10 2.99
C ARG A 7 4.11 5.72 2.63
N LEU A 8 2.79 5.60 2.47
CA LEU A 8 2.16 4.34 2.06
C LEU A 8 2.55 3.94 0.63
N LEU A 9 2.62 4.91 -0.28
CA LEU A 9 3.09 4.67 -1.66
C LEU A 9 4.55 4.24 -1.69
N ALA A 10 5.44 4.95 -0.99
CA ALA A 10 6.85 4.58 -0.91
C ALA A 10 7.05 3.17 -0.30
N GLN A 11 6.25 2.80 0.69
CA GLN A 11 6.27 1.45 1.26
C GLN A 11 5.78 0.39 0.27
N LYS A 12 4.74 0.70 -0.52
CA LYS A 12 4.23 -0.18 -1.58
C LYS A 12 5.31 -0.44 -2.63
N GLU A 13 5.99 0.60 -3.10
CA GLU A 13 7.07 0.50 -4.10
C GLU A 13 8.24 -0.35 -3.60
N ALA A 14 8.67 -0.16 -2.34
CA ALA A 14 9.74 -0.97 -1.75
C ALA A 14 9.38 -2.46 -1.65
N LEU A 15 8.12 -2.77 -1.31
CA LEU A 15 7.63 -4.15 -1.25
C LEU A 15 7.52 -4.80 -2.63
N LEU A 16 7.12 -4.04 -3.65
CA LEU A 16 7.09 -4.51 -5.03
C LEU A 16 8.50 -4.81 -5.55
N ALA A 17 9.47 -3.92 -5.30
CA ALA A 17 10.87 -4.18 -5.62
C ALA A 17 11.40 -5.44 -4.93
N ARG A 18 10.99 -5.69 -3.67
CA ARG A 18 11.35 -6.91 -2.96
C ARG A 18 10.76 -8.18 -3.61
N LEU A 19 9.56 -8.11 -4.20
CA LEU A 19 8.99 -9.24 -4.95
C LEU A 19 9.76 -9.53 -6.24
N GLU A 20 10.31 -8.51 -6.89
CA GLU A 20 11.14 -8.67 -8.09
C GLU A 20 12.44 -9.44 -7.80
N GLU A 21 12.95 -9.35 -6.56
CA GLU A 21 14.10 -10.14 -6.09
C GLU A 21 13.79 -11.64 -5.87
N GLN A 22 12.57 -12.09 -6.19
CA GLN A 22 12.10 -13.47 -6.02
C GLN A 22 12.29 -13.98 -4.58
N PRO A 23 11.66 -13.34 -3.59
CA PRO A 23 11.77 -13.75 -2.20
C PRO A 23 11.11 -15.13 -2.03
N GLY A 24 11.57 -15.91 -1.05
CA GLY A 24 11.01 -17.23 -0.80
C GLY A 24 9.51 -17.19 -0.47
N ASP A 25 8.78 -18.29 -0.68
CA ASP A 25 7.31 -18.36 -0.56
C ASP A 25 6.74 -17.73 0.72
N SER A 26 7.39 -17.96 1.86
CA SER A 26 6.98 -17.37 3.14
C SER A 26 7.10 -15.84 3.16
N GLU A 27 8.20 -15.30 2.64
CA GLU A 27 8.44 -13.86 2.59
C GLU A 27 7.50 -13.22 1.55
N ARG A 28 7.33 -13.88 0.40
CA ARG A 28 6.38 -13.46 -0.63
C ARG A 28 4.96 -13.35 -0.07
N ALA A 29 4.46 -14.35 0.64
CA ALA A 29 3.12 -14.33 1.23
C ALA A 29 2.93 -13.19 2.24
N LEU A 30 3.96 -12.89 3.04
CA LEU A 30 3.96 -11.76 3.97
C LEU A 30 3.94 -10.41 3.22
N ILE A 31 4.71 -10.30 2.14
CA ILE A 31 4.75 -9.10 1.30
C ILE A 31 3.38 -8.89 0.64
N GLU A 32 2.79 -9.91 0.02
CA GLU A 32 1.48 -9.84 -0.62
C GLU A 32 0.37 -9.46 0.38
N ALA A 33 0.38 -10.02 1.59
CA ALA A 33 -0.55 -9.65 2.64
C ALA A 33 -0.37 -8.19 3.12
N THR A 34 0.86 -7.69 3.10
CA THR A 34 1.16 -6.30 3.49
C THR A 34 0.73 -5.32 2.40
N LEU A 35 0.97 -5.65 1.13
CA LEU A 35 0.50 -4.88 -0.03
C LEU A 35 -1.03 -4.71 0.00
N ALA A 36 -1.79 -5.78 0.27
CA ALA A 36 -3.25 -5.71 0.35
C ALA A 36 -3.75 -4.75 1.45
N LYS A 37 -3.06 -4.68 2.60
CA LYS A 37 -3.38 -3.73 3.68
C LYS A 37 -3.09 -2.29 3.27
N ILE A 38 -1.99 -2.06 2.56
CA ILE A 38 -1.62 -0.72 2.05
C ILE A 38 -2.65 -0.25 1.03
N ASP A 39 -3.04 -1.09 0.06
CA ASP A 39 -4.07 -0.74 -0.92
C ASP A 39 -5.41 -0.41 -0.24
N THR A 40 -5.82 -1.18 0.77
CA THR A 40 -7.02 -0.89 1.56
C THR A 40 -6.90 0.48 2.26
N ALA A 41 -5.77 0.78 2.90
CA ALA A 41 -5.55 2.05 3.57
C ALA A 41 -5.53 3.23 2.60
N LEU A 42 -4.94 3.07 1.42
CA LEU A 42 -4.94 4.08 0.37
C LEU A 42 -6.36 4.34 -0.15
N ASN A 43 -7.14 3.29 -0.40
CA ASN A 43 -8.54 3.42 -0.83
C ASN A 43 -9.41 4.13 0.22
N LEU A 44 -9.21 3.83 1.50
CA LEU A 44 -9.92 4.52 2.60
C LEU A 44 -9.54 6.00 2.69
N LEU A 45 -8.27 6.34 2.48
CA LEU A 45 -7.80 7.73 2.49
C LEU A 45 -8.32 8.52 1.27
N ASP A 46 -8.43 7.86 0.11
CA ASP A 46 -9.03 8.43 -1.10
C ASP A 46 -10.53 8.66 -0.93
N SER A 47 -11.24 7.66 -0.39
CA SER A 47 -12.68 7.73 -0.08
C SER A 47 -13.03 8.71 1.04
N ALA A 48 -12.07 9.03 1.92
CA ALA A 48 -12.21 10.04 2.97
C ALA A 48 -11.83 11.47 2.51
N GLY A 49 -11.57 11.66 1.21
CA GLY A 49 -11.55 13.00 0.60
C GLY A 49 -12.87 13.76 0.88
N PRO A 50 -12.85 15.10 0.95
CA PRO A 50 -14.00 15.87 1.40
C PRO A 50 -15.21 15.55 0.53
N GLY A 51 -16.16 14.81 1.11
CA GLY A 51 -17.38 14.44 0.42
C GLY A 51 -18.12 15.68 -0.05
N GLU A 52 -18.40 15.75 -1.34
CA GLU A 52 -19.51 16.55 -1.83
C GLU A 52 -20.80 15.90 -1.27
N PRO A 53 -21.58 16.61 -0.44
CA PRO A 53 -22.92 16.15 -0.10
C PRO A 53 -23.79 16.30 -1.35
N THR A 54 -24.30 15.19 -1.88
CA THR A 54 -25.41 15.20 -2.84
C THR A 54 -26.72 15.48 -2.11
#